data_AF-A0A521RY34-F1
#
_entry.id   AF-A0A521RY34-F1
#
_cell.length_a   1.000
_cell.length_b   1.000
_cell.length_c   1.000
_cell.angle_alpha   90.00
_cell.angle_beta   90.00
_cell.angle_gamma   90.00
#
_symmetry.space_group_name_H-M   'P 1'
#
loop_
_entity.id
_entity.type
_entity.pdbx_description
1 polymer ?
#
loop_
_entity_poly.entity_id
_entity_poly.type
_entity_poly.pdbx_seq_one_letter_code
_entity_poly.pdbx_strand_id
1 'polypeptide(L)'
;MRCSVAQKIFWTAFTLTLTVLLVEGVGWGAKRDKDLYLAAKKEYELLKKAKITNGNSRRWQALAERFQKIPQEFPRSPYADDALLYAGRAYQELYGFNQKETTLDLAIKNWSALVSRYPTSPLVQEAGYWLGVGFEEGKGDTAEARKQYQALVEKYPKGDWTAKAQKRLDGMKRAEEEKKEQARLSSAAPGKALLTQLRYTSSQTYTRITMDLSAEIRFETHMIKEEPAKGLPPRIYVDLLGTRLAMDGSQPIVVQDRLLKQVRVGQFSADVVRVVLDMSSLTSSNAFLLPDPYRLVIDIQGQKDKEELAALEKKREPSPSRKAIKPASSSLRKIVLDPGHGGKDPGAIGVKGILEKDIVLAVAKKLAKKLKGEMGITVVLTRQDDTFIPLEDRTAIANAEDA
;
A
#
# COMPACT_ATOMS: atom_id res chain seq x y z
N MET A 1 38.67 79.14 -24.99
CA MET A 1 39.86 79.53 -25.81
C MET A 1 41.06 78.80 -25.22
N ARG A 2 41.41 77.65 -25.81
CA ARG A 2 42.56 77.36 -26.70
C ARG A 2 43.91 77.15 -25.99
N CYS A 3 44.44 75.93 -26.21
CA CYS A 3 45.86 75.50 -26.25
C CYS A 3 46.64 75.48 -24.91
N SER A 4 47.56 74.55 -24.59
CA SER A 4 48.48 73.69 -25.37
C SER A 4 49.04 72.56 -24.44
N VAL A 5 49.03 71.26 -24.81
CA VAL A 5 50.16 70.41 -25.28
C VAL A 5 51.47 70.62 -24.46
N ALA A 6 51.96 69.72 -23.58
CA ALA A 6 52.50 68.33 -23.64
C ALA A 6 54.06 68.27 -23.56
N GLN A 7 54.58 67.11 -23.10
CA GLN A 7 55.99 66.63 -22.98
C GLN A 7 56.78 67.02 -21.72
N LYS A 8 57.57 66.17 -21.01
CA LYS A 8 58.26 64.89 -21.33
C LYS A 8 58.58 64.10 -20.03
N ILE A 9 58.39 62.77 -20.09
CA ILE A 9 59.31 61.65 -19.81
C ILE A 9 60.23 61.71 -18.56
N PHE A 10 60.04 60.77 -17.63
CA PHE A 10 61.14 60.09 -16.92
C PHE A 10 60.85 58.58 -16.81
N TRP A 11 61.77 57.78 -17.34
CA TRP A 11 61.83 56.33 -17.19
C TRP A 11 62.69 55.98 -15.97
N THR A 12 62.17 55.17 -15.06
CA THR A 12 62.99 54.32 -14.18
C THR A 12 62.35 52.95 -14.10
N ALA A 13 63.10 51.95 -14.56
CA ALA A 13 62.80 50.54 -14.44
C ALA A 13 62.70 50.12 -12.96
N PHE A 14 61.72 49.29 -12.62
CA PHE A 14 61.85 48.39 -11.48
C PHE A 14 61.37 47.00 -11.85
N THR A 15 62.27 46.07 -11.59
CA THR A 15 62.24 44.65 -11.87
C THR A 15 61.17 43.94 -11.04
N LEU A 16 60.62 42.92 -11.70
CA LEU A 16 59.83 41.81 -11.17
C LEU A 16 60.33 41.30 -9.80
N THR A 17 59.50 41.36 -8.77
CA THR A 17 59.50 40.37 -7.69
C THR A 17 58.12 39.74 -7.59
N LEU A 18 58.08 38.49 -8.02
CA LEU A 18 57.05 37.51 -7.77
C LEU A 18 56.96 37.27 -6.25
N THR A 19 55.88 37.71 -5.61
CA THR A 19 55.40 37.12 -4.36
C THR A 19 53.99 36.62 -4.57
N VAL A 20 53.93 35.31 -4.80
CA VAL A 20 52.77 34.47 -4.59
C VAL A 20 52.27 34.70 -3.16
N LEU A 21 51.14 35.40 -3.00
CA LEU A 21 50.31 35.25 -1.81
C LEU A 21 49.31 34.14 -2.09
N LEU A 22 49.74 32.96 -1.68
CA LEU A 22 48.95 31.74 -1.58
C LEU A 22 47.66 32.01 -0.79
N VAL A 23 46.58 31.59 -1.44
CA VAL A 23 45.35 31.02 -0.87
C VAL A 23 45.50 30.55 0.58
N GLU A 24 45.10 31.38 1.55
CA GLU A 24 44.80 30.93 2.91
C GLU A 24 43.41 31.44 3.34
N GLY A 25 42.39 30.92 2.68
CA GLY A 25 40.99 30.99 3.13
C GLY A 25 40.22 29.68 2.98
N VAL A 26 40.83 28.67 2.34
CA VAL A 26 40.14 27.43 1.94
C VAL A 26 40.18 26.35 3.03
N GLY A 27 41.07 26.46 4.03
CA GLY A 27 41.30 25.41 5.04
C GLY A 27 40.35 25.38 6.24
N TRP A 28 39.80 26.51 6.68
CA TRP A 28 38.94 26.57 7.89
C TRP A 28 37.47 26.28 7.60
N GLY A 29 36.94 26.69 6.44
CA GLY A 29 35.57 26.41 6.04
C GLY A 29 35.31 24.92 5.76
N ALA A 30 36.23 24.26 5.05
CA ALA A 30 36.13 22.86 4.62
C ALA A 30 36.30 21.81 5.74
N LYS A 31 36.83 22.22 6.90
CA LYS A 31 36.87 21.37 8.09
C LYS A 31 35.56 21.49 8.89
N ARG A 32 34.98 22.68 8.91
CA ARG A 32 33.78 23.02 9.69
C ARG A 32 32.50 22.38 9.13
N ASP A 33 32.28 22.42 7.82
CA ASP A 33 31.12 21.81 7.17
C ASP A 33 31.10 20.28 7.33
N LYS A 34 32.26 19.63 7.14
CA LYS A 34 32.45 18.20 7.37
C LYS A 34 32.10 17.80 8.79
N ASP A 35 32.63 18.50 9.79
CA ASP A 35 32.42 18.16 11.19
C ASP A 35 30.94 18.35 11.60
N LEU A 36 30.30 19.42 11.12
CA LEU A 36 28.87 19.67 11.33
C LEU A 36 28.01 18.55 10.73
N TYR A 37 28.30 18.18 9.48
CA TYR A 37 27.62 17.12 8.76
C TYR A 37 27.80 15.75 9.44
N LEU A 38 29.03 15.35 9.75
CA LEU A 38 29.32 14.06 10.38
C LEU A 38 28.70 13.96 11.78
N ALA A 39 28.70 15.05 12.55
CA ALA A 39 28.04 15.10 13.85
C ALA A 39 26.51 14.93 13.72
N ALA A 40 25.88 15.59 12.75
CA ALA A 40 24.45 15.43 12.47
C ALA A 40 24.14 14.00 11.98
N LYS A 41 24.94 13.45 11.06
CA LYS A 41 24.76 12.09 10.54
C LYS A 41 24.89 11.04 11.63
N LYS A 42 25.87 11.16 12.53
CA LYS A 42 26.02 10.27 13.68
C LYS A 42 24.78 10.29 14.58
N GLU A 43 24.23 11.48 14.86
CA GLU A 43 23.01 11.58 15.65
C GLU A 43 21.79 11.03 14.91
N TYR A 44 21.67 11.24 13.59
CA TYR A 44 20.62 10.63 12.79
C TYR A 44 20.61 9.12 12.92
N GLU A 45 21.78 8.47 12.79
CA GLU A 45 21.87 7.00 12.91
C GLU A 45 21.54 6.50 14.33
N LEU A 46 21.80 7.30 15.38
CA LEU A 46 21.41 6.97 16.76
C LEU A 46 19.91 7.14 16.97
N LEU A 47 19.36 8.29 16.54
CA LEU A 47 17.95 8.61 16.68
C LEU A 47 17.10 7.65 15.86
N LYS A 48 17.52 7.28 14.66
CA LYS A 48 16.80 6.35 13.79
C LYS A 48 16.65 4.95 14.39
N LYS A 49 17.61 4.51 15.21
CA LYS A 49 17.50 3.23 15.93
C LYS A 49 16.47 3.30 17.06
N ALA A 50 16.17 4.49 17.56
CA ALA A 50 15.12 4.73 18.55
C ALA A 50 13.80 5.10 17.85
N LYS A 51 12.67 4.63 18.39
CA LYS A 51 11.35 5.09 17.91
C LYS A 51 11.17 6.58 18.24
N ILE A 52 10.52 7.34 17.35
CA ILE A 52 10.10 8.70 17.69
C ILE A 52 9.04 8.66 18.79
N THR A 53 9.21 9.51 19.79
CA THR A 53 8.32 9.69 20.93
C THR A 53 8.16 11.18 21.22
N ASN A 54 7.17 11.54 22.04
CA ASN A 54 7.04 12.91 22.54
C ASN A 54 8.32 13.40 23.27
N GLY A 55 9.08 12.49 23.89
CA GLY A 55 10.32 12.81 24.60
C GLY A 55 11.50 13.15 23.69
N ASN A 56 11.54 12.67 22.44
CA ASN A 56 12.66 12.89 21.52
C ASN A 56 12.29 13.61 20.21
N SER A 57 11.01 13.94 19.97
CA SER A 57 10.57 14.67 18.76
C SER A 57 11.30 16.02 18.57
N ARG A 58 11.53 16.76 19.66
CA ARG A 58 12.34 18.00 19.61
C ARG A 58 13.78 17.78 19.14
N ARG A 59 14.37 16.62 19.44
CA ARG A 59 15.73 16.27 18.99
C ARG A 59 15.75 15.98 17.50
N TRP A 60 14.74 15.30 16.98
CA TRP A 60 14.57 15.09 15.55
C TRP A 60 14.40 16.40 14.78
N GLN A 61 13.65 17.35 15.35
CA GLN A 61 13.49 18.67 14.74
C GLN A 61 14.82 19.42 14.69
N ALA A 62 15.52 19.51 15.83
CA ALA A 62 16.83 20.15 15.91
C ALA A 62 17.86 19.48 14.97
N LEU A 63 17.79 18.15 14.80
CA LEU A 63 18.63 17.41 13.85
C LEU A 63 18.34 17.82 12.39
N ALA A 64 17.07 17.90 12.01
CA ALA A 64 16.67 18.31 10.66
C ALA A 64 17.13 19.75 10.35
N GLU A 65 16.97 20.66 11.31
CA GLU A 65 17.44 22.05 11.20
C GLU A 65 18.96 22.15 11.05
N ARG A 66 19.72 21.32 11.77
CA ARG A 66 21.19 21.25 11.62
C ARG A 66 21.61 20.79 10.23
N PHE A 67 20.91 19.81 9.65
CA PHE A 67 21.15 19.42 8.26
C PHE A 67 20.82 20.55 7.29
N GLN A 68 19.70 21.27 7.46
CA GLN A 68 19.31 22.41 6.63
C GLN A 68 20.33 23.54 6.62
N LYS A 69 21.02 23.75 7.75
CA LYS A 69 21.98 24.85 7.91
C LYS A 69 23.23 24.67 7.04
N ILE A 70 23.65 23.43 6.78
CA ILE A 70 24.85 23.12 5.98
C ILE A 70 24.77 23.71 4.55
N PRO A 71 23.75 23.41 3.72
CA PRO A 71 23.62 23.98 2.37
C PRO A 71 23.25 25.47 2.35
N GLN A 72 22.89 26.06 3.50
CA GLN A 72 22.68 27.50 3.64
C GLN A 72 24.01 28.24 3.86
N GLU A 73 24.86 27.73 4.75
CA GLU A 73 26.17 28.32 5.06
C GLU A 73 27.26 27.91 4.05
N PHE A 74 27.20 26.68 3.54
CA PHE A 74 28.21 26.06 2.68
C PHE A 74 27.59 25.45 1.41
N PRO A 75 27.01 26.27 0.52
CA PRO A 75 26.29 25.79 -0.67
C PRO A 75 27.15 25.04 -1.70
N ARG A 76 28.49 25.13 -1.60
CA ARG A 76 29.44 24.36 -2.45
C ARG A 76 30.08 23.17 -1.72
N SER A 77 29.63 22.89 -0.49
CA SER A 77 30.16 21.76 0.29
C SER A 77 29.86 20.43 -0.43
N PRO A 78 30.79 19.46 -0.42
CA PRO A 78 30.52 18.11 -0.91
C PRO A 78 29.49 17.36 -0.04
N TYR A 79 29.04 17.95 1.06
CA TYR A 79 28.01 17.41 1.95
C TYR A 79 26.65 18.11 1.79
N ALA A 80 26.56 19.16 0.97
CA ALA A 80 25.38 20.03 0.91
C ALA A 80 24.13 19.31 0.35
N ASP A 81 24.31 18.51 -0.68
CA ASP A 81 23.25 17.69 -1.29
C ASP A 81 22.78 16.60 -0.33
N ASP A 82 23.70 15.82 0.25
CA ASP A 82 23.33 14.77 1.20
C ASP A 82 22.71 15.35 2.48
N ALA A 83 23.16 16.52 2.94
CA ALA A 83 22.52 17.22 4.04
C ALA A 83 21.05 17.58 3.73
N LEU A 84 20.73 18.04 2.52
CA LEU A 84 19.33 18.26 2.11
C LEU A 84 18.54 16.95 2.10
N LEU A 85 19.12 15.86 1.61
CA LEU A 85 18.47 14.55 1.60
C LEU A 85 18.12 14.10 3.04
N TYR A 86 19.07 14.22 3.96
CA TYR A 86 18.89 13.82 5.35
C TYR A 86 17.97 14.78 6.13
N ALA A 87 17.97 16.07 5.83
CA ALA A 87 16.97 17.00 6.35
C ALA A 87 15.56 16.57 5.94
N GLY A 88 15.37 16.26 4.65
CA GLY A 88 14.09 15.75 4.13
C GLY A 88 13.65 14.47 4.84
N ARG A 89 14.55 13.49 4.97
CA ARG A 89 14.28 12.23 5.71
C ARG A 89 13.94 12.47 7.18
N ALA A 90 14.64 13.36 7.88
CA ALA A 90 14.38 13.64 9.28
C ALA A 90 13.00 14.31 9.48
N TYR A 91 12.61 15.23 8.60
CA TYR A 91 11.26 15.79 8.61
C TYR A 91 10.19 14.77 8.23
N GLN A 92 10.47 13.86 7.30
CA GLN A 92 9.55 12.77 6.98
C GLN A 92 9.28 11.84 8.18
N GLU A 93 10.33 11.47 8.92
CA GLU A 93 10.19 10.69 10.16
C GLU A 93 9.31 11.44 11.18
N LEU A 94 9.54 12.74 11.36
CA LEU A 94 8.71 13.59 12.21
C LEU A 94 7.26 13.68 11.74
N TYR A 95 7.03 13.80 10.43
CA TYR A 95 5.70 13.82 9.84
C TYR A 95 4.97 12.52 10.13
N GLY A 96 5.62 11.36 9.96
CA GLY A 96 5.05 10.07 10.31
C GLY A 96 4.61 9.98 11.78
N PHE A 97 5.33 10.68 12.69
CA PHE A 97 4.98 10.75 14.10
C PHE A 97 3.89 11.77 14.44
N ASN A 98 3.96 12.98 13.90
CA ASN A 98 3.13 14.11 14.33
C ASN A 98 1.95 14.42 13.40
N GLN A 99 1.96 13.87 12.18
CA GLN A 99 0.97 14.08 11.12
C GLN A 99 0.71 15.57 10.80
N LYS A 100 1.70 16.43 11.05
CA LYS A 100 1.60 17.87 10.79
C LYS A 100 2.04 18.18 9.37
N GLU A 101 1.11 18.74 8.60
CA GLU A 101 1.36 19.15 7.22
C GLU A 101 2.56 20.10 7.08
N THR A 102 2.77 21.02 8.02
CA THR A 102 3.94 21.92 8.03
C THR A 102 5.27 21.18 8.14
N THR A 103 5.29 19.99 8.76
CA THR A 103 6.48 19.14 8.82
C THR A 103 6.73 18.45 7.48
N LEU A 104 5.67 17.99 6.82
CA LEU A 104 5.75 17.44 5.47
C LEU A 104 6.25 18.49 4.46
N ASP A 105 5.79 19.73 4.56
CA ASP A 105 6.26 20.84 3.70
C ASP A 105 7.76 21.06 3.82
N LEU A 106 8.31 20.93 5.03
CA LEU A 106 9.76 21.03 5.24
C LEU A 106 10.50 19.85 4.59
N ALA A 107 9.94 18.63 4.61
CA ALA A 107 10.53 17.49 3.92
C ALA A 107 10.57 17.73 2.39
N ILE A 108 9.42 18.08 1.80
CA ILE A 108 9.24 18.41 0.39
C ILE A 108 10.19 19.54 -0.04
N LYS A 109 10.28 20.62 0.76
CA LYS A 109 11.17 21.76 0.48
C LYS A 109 12.63 21.33 0.37
N ASN A 110 13.11 20.43 1.24
CA ASN A 110 14.49 19.97 1.21
C ASN A 110 14.79 19.08 -0.01
N TRP A 111 13.90 18.14 -0.34
CA TRP A 111 14.08 17.31 -1.54
C TRP A 111 14.00 18.13 -2.83
N SER A 112 13.04 19.06 -2.90
CA SER A 112 12.94 20.02 -4.01
C SER A 112 14.20 20.87 -4.15
N ALA A 113 14.77 21.35 -3.04
CA ALA A 113 16.04 22.07 -3.05
C ALA A 113 17.20 21.21 -3.55
N LEU A 114 17.24 19.91 -3.22
CA LEU A 114 18.27 18.99 -3.72
C LEU A 114 18.16 18.84 -5.24
N VAL A 115 16.96 18.51 -5.73
CA VAL A 115 16.69 18.29 -7.16
C VAL A 115 17.00 19.54 -7.99
N SER A 116 16.65 20.73 -7.49
CA SER A 116 16.83 22.00 -8.21
C SER A 116 18.25 22.56 -8.12
N ARG A 117 18.89 22.55 -6.94
CA ARG A 117 20.18 23.20 -6.72
C ARG A 117 21.37 22.29 -7.01
N TYR A 118 21.21 20.97 -6.92
CA TYR A 118 22.27 19.98 -7.13
C TYR A 118 21.87 18.93 -8.17
N PRO A 119 21.49 19.32 -9.40
CA PRO A 119 20.90 18.42 -10.40
C PRO A 119 21.84 17.32 -10.91
N THR A 120 23.15 17.45 -10.67
CA THR A 120 24.19 16.45 -11.01
C THR A 120 24.50 15.50 -9.85
N SER A 121 23.92 15.69 -8.66
CA SER A 121 24.15 14.83 -7.51
C SER A 121 23.62 13.41 -7.77
N PRO A 122 24.33 12.35 -7.34
CA PRO A 122 23.82 10.98 -7.43
C PRO A 122 22.55 10.76 -6.60
N LEU A 123 22.23 11.69 -5.69
CA LEU A 123 21.07 11.62 -4.79
C LEU A 123 19.79 12.21 -5.39
N VAL A 124 19.87 12.84 -6.58
CA VAL A 124 18.71 13.50 -7.22
C VAL A 124 17.59 12.51 -7.50
N GLN A 125 17.91 11.28 -7.92
CA GLN A 125 16.87 10.29 -8.19
C GLN A 125 16.12 9.90 -6.92
N GLU A 126 16.84 9.75 -5.80
CA GLU A 126 16.21 9.47 -4.51
C GLU A 126 15.35 10.64 -4.04
N ALA A 127 15.88 11.86 -4.08
CA ALA A 127 15.13 13.04 -3.66
C ALA A 127 13.89 13.30 -4.53
N GLY A 128 14.02 13.12 -5.85
CA GLY A 128 12.89 13.25 -6.78
C GLY A 128 11.81 12.20 -6.51
N TYR A 129 12.19 10.97 -6.18
CA TYR A 129 11.24 9.94 -5.77
C TYR A 129 10.50 10.34 -4.50
N TRP A 130 11.22 10.77 -3.46
CA TRP A 130 10.61 11.20 -2.20
C TRP A 130 9.75 12.46 -2.32
N LEU A 131 10.12 13.36 -3.23
CA LEU A 131 9.31 14.52 -3.56
C LEU A 131 7.95 14.09 -4.13
N GLY A 132 7.94 13.15 -5.08
CA GLY A 132 6.70 12.56 -5.61
C GLY A 132 5.87 11.86 -4.53
N VAL A 133 6.51 11.07 -3.66
CA VAL A 133 5.82 10.40 -2.53
C VAL A 133 5.22 11.42 -1.56
N GLY A 134 5.92 12.51 -1.28
CA GLY A 134 5.42 13.59 -0.42
C GLY A 134 4.12 14.20 -0.95
N PHE A 135 4.00 14.37 -2.27
CA PHE A 135 2.75 14.83 -2.88
C PHE A 135 1.68 13.72 -2.93
N GLU A 136 2.04 12.51 -3.32
CA GLU A 136 1.10 11.38 -3.49
C GLU A 136 0.44 11.01 -2.17
N GLU A 137 1.24 10.66 -1.17
CA GLU A 137 0.78 10.07 0.09
C GLU A 137 0.64 11.12 1.19
N GLY A 138 1.50 12.14 1.17
CA GLY A 138 1.49 13.19 2.18
C GLY A 138 0.40 14.23 1.92
N LYS A 139 0.34 14.77 0.70
CA LYS A 139 -0.63 15.81 0.32
C LYS A 139 -1.91 15.27 -0.31
N GLY A 140 -1.92 14.02 -0.77
CA GLY A 140 -3.01 13.51 -1.61
C GLY A 140 -3.07 14.17 -3.00
N ASP A 141 -2.05 14.93 -3.37
CA ASP A 141 -1.97 15.64 -4.65
C ASP A 141 -1.39 14.72 -5.71
N THR A 142 -2.26 13.85 -6.23
CA THR A 142 -1.91 12.88 -7.29
C THR A 142 -1.45 13.54 -8.59
N ALA A 143 -1.88 14.78 -8.87
CA ALA A 143 -1.50 15.49 -10.08
C ALA A 143 -0.06 15.98 -10.00
N GLU A 144 0.31 16.64 -8.90
CA GLU A 144 1.69 17.07 -8.70
C GLU A 144 2.63 15.87 -8.50
N ALA A 145 2.21 14.83 -7.77
CA ALA A 145 2.99 13.61 -7.63
C ALA A 145 3.33 12.96 -8.99
N ARG A 146 2.33 12.83 -9.87
CA ARG A 146 2.51 12.30 -11.23
C ARG A 146 3.53 13.11 -12.01
N LYS A 147 3.44 14.44 -11.95
CA LYS A 147 4.39 15.35 -12.61
C LYS A 147 5.82 15.15 -12.08
N GLN A 148 5.99 15.01 -10.77
CA GLN A 148 7.31 14.75 -10.17
C GLN A 148 7.89 13.40 -10.60
N TYR A 149 7.08 12.33 -10.59
CA TYR A 149 7.51 11.01 -11.04
C TYR A 149 7.83 10.98 -12.54
N GLN A 150 7.02 11.62 -13.39
CA GLN A 150 7.28 11.72 -14.83
C GLN A 150 8.59 12.44 -15.11
N ALA A 151 8.81 13.61 -14.49
CA ALA A 151 10.04 14.36 -14.65
C ALA A 151 11.29 13.54 -14.23
N LEU A 152 11.16 12.74 -13.16
CA LEU A 152 12.22 11.82 -12.73
C LEU A 152 12.50 10.73 -13.77
N VAL A 153 11.46 10.06 -14.27
CA VAL A 153 11.60 8.97 -15.26
C VAL A 153 12.16 9.47 -16.59
N GLU A 154 11.67 10.60 -17.09
CA GLU A 154 12.12 11.19 -18.34
C GLU A 154 13.59 11.61 -18.28
N LYS A 155 13.99 12.25 -17.18
CA LYS A 155 15.34 12.78 -17.03
C LYS A 155 16.37 11.70 -16.66
N TYR A 156 15.95 10.66 -15.94
CA TYR A 156 16.83 9.61 -15.44
C TYR A 156 16.25 8.22 -15.73
N PRO A 157 16.26 7.74 -16.99
CA PRO A 157 15.53 6.53 -17.41
C PRO A 157 16.04 5.22 -16.78
N LYS A 158 17.18 5.25 -16.06
CA LYS A 158 17.79 4.08 -15.41
C LYS A 158 18.06 4.38 -13.94
N GLY A 159 17.81 3.38 -13.09
CA GLY A 159 18.11 3.42 -11.66
C GLY A 159 16.95 2.87 -10.82
N ASP A 160 17.27 2.41 -9.61
CA ASP A 160 16.29 1.80 -8.70
C ASP A 160 15.16 2.77 -8.33
N TRP A 161 15.49 4.05 -8.13
CA TRP A 161 14.50 5.08 -7.78
C TRP A 161 13.58 5.43 -8.95
N THR A 162 14.13 5.46 -10.16
CA THR A 162 13.32 5.60 -11.38
C THR A 162 12.38 4.42 -11.57
N ALA A 163 12.87 3.19 -11.36
CA ALA A 163 12.02 2.00 -11.44
C ALA A 163 10.87 2.05 -10.41
N LYS A 164 11.15 2.53 -9.19
CA LYS A 164 10.11 2.76 -8.18
C LYS A 164 9.11 3.84 -8.61
N ALA A 165 9.57 4.96 -9.17
CA ALA A 165 8.70 6.02 -9.69
C ALA A 165 7.82 5.54 -10.85
N GLN A 166 8.38 4.76 -11.78
CA GLN A 166 7.63 4.16 -12.88
C GLN A 166 6.52 3.25 -12.36
N LYS A 167 6.81 2.41 -11.36
CA LYS A 167 5.80 1.54 -10.73
C LYS A 167 4.64 2.34 -10.13
N ARG A 168 4.92 3.53 -9.56
CA ARG A 168 3.88 4.45 -9.07
C ARG A 168 3.02 4.99 -10.21
N LEU A 169 3.64 5.46 -11.28
CA LEU A 169 2.93 5.94 -12.47
C LEU A 169 2.03 4.87 -13.09
N ASP A 170 2.52 3.63 -13.21
CA ASP A 170 1.74 2.51 -13.73
C ASP A 170 0.54 2.17 -12.82
N GLY A 171 0.70 2.32 -11.50
CA GLY A 171 -0.39 2.20 -10.53
C GLY A 171 -1.44 3.29 -10.70
N MET A 172 -1.00 4.55 -10.81
CA MET A 172 -1.88 5.70 -11.03
C MET A 172 -2.67 5.58 -12.34
N LYS A 173 -2.01 5.13 -13.42
CA LYS A 173 -2.65 4.93 -14.72
C LYS A 173 -3.74 3.86 -14.65
N ARG A 174 -3.44 2.70 -14.05
CA ARG A 174 -4.43 1.63 -13.86
C ARG A 174 -5.62 2.08 -13.02
N ALA A 175 -5.39 2.80 -11.92
CA ALA A 175 -6.47 3.34 -11.10
C ALA A 175 -7.35 4.35 -11.88
N GLU A 176 -6.74 5.16 -12.75
CA GLU A 176 -7.47 6.08 -13.63
C GLU A 176 -8.29 5.33 -14.69
N GLU A 177 -7.75 4.27 -15.28
CA GLU A 177 -8.45 3.39 -16.23
C GLU A 177 -9.61 2.64 -15.56
N GLU A 178 -9.41 2.08 -14.37
CA GLU A 178 -10.45 1.45 -13.55
C GLU A 178 -11.58 2.44 -13.26
N LYS A 179 -11.24 3.66 -12.83
CA LYS A 179 -12.23 4.70 -12.53
C LYS A 179 -12.98 5.16 -13.78
N LYS A 180 -12.30 5.28 -14.92
CA LYS A 180 -12.92 5.63 -16.21
C LYS A 180 -13.87 4.53 -16.68
N GLU A 181 -13.46 3.27 -16.56
CA GLU A 181 -14.33 2.15 -16.92
C GLU A 181 -15.53 2.07 -15.98
N GLN A 182 -15.34 2.28 -14.69
CA GLN A 182 -16.46 2.34 -13.74
C GLN A 182 -17.42 3.51 -14.04
N ALA A 183 -16.90 4.69 -14.40
CA ALA A 183 -17.72 5.83 -14.82
C ALA A 183 -18.44 5.58 -16.17
N ARG A 184 -17.80 4.84 -17.08
CA ARG A 184 -18.42 4.41 -18.33
C ARG A 184 -19.56 3.43 -18.06
N LEU A 185 -19.33 2.45 -17.17
CA LEU A 185 -20.33 1.46 -16.78
C LEU A 185 -21.50 2.11 -16.02
N SER A 186 -21.26 3.14 -15.19
CA SER A 186 -22.35 3.88 -14.53
C SER A 186 -23.13 4.79 -15.48
N SER A 187 -22.50 5.32 -16.54
CA SER A 187 -23.16 6.17 -17.55
C SER A 187 -23.83 5.40 -18.69
N ALA A 188 -23.42 4.16 -18.97
CA ALA A 188 -23.94 3.33 -20.06
C ALA A 188 -25.40 2.86 -19.87
N ALA A 189 -25.95 2.95 -18.66
CA ALA A 189 -27.34 2.62 -18.37
C ALA A 189 -28.03 3.76 -17.60
N PRO A 190 -28.51 4.82 -18.29
CA PRO A 190 -29.24 5.90 -17.64
C PRO A 190 -30.43 5.34 -16.84
N GLY A 191 -30.37 5.48 -15.52
CA GLY A 191 -31.42 5.03 -14.61
C GLY A 191 -31.38 3.56 -14.19
N LYS A 192 -30.37 2.77 -14.57
CA LYS A 192 -30.20 1.38 -14.10
C LYS A 192 -28.75 1.07 -13.72
N ALA A 193 -28.53 0.32 -12.64
CA ALA A 193 -27.22 -0.20 -12.30
C ALA A 193 -26.81 -1.35 -13.22
N LEU A 194 -25.51 -1.63 -13.31
CA LEU A 194 -24.96 -2.77 -14.04
C LEU A 194 -24.42 -3.81 -13.06
N LEU A 195 -24.76 -5.08 -13.25
CA LEU A 195 -24.02 -6.21 -12.66
C LEU A 195 -22.84 -6.54 -13.58
N THR A 196 -21.63 -6.18 -13.17
CA THR A 196 -20.43 -6.19 -14.00
C THR A 196 -19.55 -7.41 -13.75
N GLN A 197 -19.62 -8.01 -12.57
CA GLN A 197 -18.87 -9.19 -12.22
C GLN A 197 -19.55 -9.96 -11.08
N LEU A 198 -19.38 -11.28 -11.07
CA LEU A 198 -19.67 -12.14 -9.92
C LEU A 198 -18.42 -12.94 -9.58
N ARG A 199 -18.06 -12.97 -8.29
CA ARG A 199 -16.96 -13.76 -7.73
C ARG A 199 -17.48 -14.58 -6.56
N TYR A 200 -16.75 -15.62 -6.19
CA TYR A 200 -17.05 -16.39 -4.99
C TYR A 200 -15.79 -16.86 -4.27
N THR A 201 -15.92 -17.08 -2.96
CA THR A 201 -14.95 -17.79 -2.10
C THR A 201 -15.72 -18.89 -1.39
N SER A 202 -15.21 -20.11 -1.38
CA SER A 202 -15.95 -21.29 -0.90
C SER A 202 -15.07 -22.24 -0.09
N SER A 203 -15.69 -22.89 0.89
CA SER A 203 -15.19 -24.04 1.65
C SER A 203 -16.30 -25.06 1.93
N GLN A 204 -16.01 -26.05 2.78
CA GLN A 204 -17.00 -27.06 3.20
C GLN A 204 -18.09 -26.48 4.12
N THR A 205 -17.82 -25.38 4.82
CA THR A 205 -18.68 -24.82 5.88
C THR A 205 -19.08 -23.37 5.61
N TYR A 206 -18.52 -22.73 4.58
CA TYR A 206 -18.80 -21.34 4.27
C TYR A 206 -18.63 -21.03 2.78
N THR A 207 -19.58 -20.28 2.21
CA THR A 207 -19.50 -19.77 0.84
C THR A 207 -19.90 -18.31 0.81
N ARG A 208 -19.04 -17.44 0.29
CA ARG A 208 -19.32 -16.03 0.00
C ARG A 208 -19.43 -15.82 -1.50
N ILE A 209 -20.47 -15.12 -1.92
CA ILE A 209 -20.61 -14.60 -3.28
C ILE A 209 -20.57 -13.08 -3.24
N THR A 210 -19.78 -12.48 -4.12
CA THR A 210 -19.60 -11.04 -4.24
C THR A 210 -19.96 -10.62 -5.65
N MET A 211 -20.92 -9.71 -5.78
CA MET A 211 -21.40 -9.15 -7.04
C MET A 211 -21.01 -7.69 -7.15
N ASP A 212 -20.28 -7.32 -8.19
CA ASP A 212 -19.86 -5.93 -8.44
C ASP A 212 -20.93 -5.16 -9.21
N LEU A 213 -21.23 -3.97 -8.72
CA LEU A 213 -22.31 -3.12 -9.21
C LEU A 213 -21.79 -1.74 -9.61
N SER A 214 -22.33 -1.19 -10.69
CA SER A 214 -21.96 0.18 -11.13
C SER A 214 -22.61 1.29 -10.29
N ALA A 215 -23.65 0.98 -9.53
CA ALA A 215 -24.39 1.90 -8.68
C ALA A 215 -25.09 1.15 -7.53
N GLU A 216 -25.61 1.90 -6.56
CA GLU A 216 -26.47 1.35 -5.52
C GLU A 216 -27.76 0.76 -6.10
N ILE A 217 -28.23 -0.34 -5.53
CA ILE A 217 -29.46 -1.03 -5.96
C ILE A 217 -30.31 -1.40 -4.76
N ARG A 218 -31.59 -1.72 -5.03
CA ARG A 218 -32.43 -2.48 -4.09
C ARG A 218 -32.43 -3.94 -4.51
N PHE A 219 -32.48 -4.86 -3.56
CA PHE A 219 -32.57 -6.28 -3.84
C PHE A 219 -33.59 -6.99 -2.95
N GLU A 220 -34.10 -8.12 -3.44
CA GLU A 220 -34.97 -9.02 -2.70
C GLU A 220 -34.40 -10.42 -2.70
N THR A 221 -34.46 -11.10 -1.55
CA THR A 221 -33.98 -12.48 -1.40
C THR A 221 -35.16 -13.41 -1.14
N HIS A 222 -35.20 -14.50 -1.89
CA HIS A 222 -36.28 -15.48 -1.83
C HIS A 222 -35.72 -16.90 -1.72
N MET A 223 -36.41 -17.76 -0.99
CA MET A 223 -36.00 -19.15 -0.78
C MET A 223 -37.07 -20.10 -1.33
N ILE A 224 -36.64 -21.07 -2.13
CA ILE A 224 -37.47 -22.12 -2.70
C ILE A 224 -37.01 -23.45 -2.10
N LYS A 225 -37.95 -24.19 -1.51
CA LYS A 225 -37.70 -25.55 -1.02
C LYS A 225 -37.37 -26.49 -2.17
N GLU A 226 -36.74 -27.61 -1.86
CA GLU A 226 -36.49 -28.66 -2.83
C GLU A 226 -37.79 -29.22 -3.43
N GLU A 227 -37.72 -29.67 -4.70
CA GLU A 227 -38.80 -30.40 -5.37
C GLU A 227 -38.25 -31.75 -5.88
N PRO A 228 -38.19 -32.79 -5.02
CA PRO A 228 -37.55 -34.07 -5.35
C PRO A 228 -38.14 -34.75 -6.58
N ALA A 229 -39.47 -34.64 -6.77
CA ALA A 229 -40.18 -35.23 -7.92
C ALA A 229 -39.71 -34.67 -9.28
N LYS A 230 -39.09 -33.47 -9.31
CA LYS A 230 -38.54 -32.84 -10.52
C LYS A 230 -37.01 -32.82 -10.53
N GLY A 231 -36.36 -33.42 -9.52
CA GLY A 231 -34.91 -33.36 -9.36
C GLY A 231 -34.37 -31.94 -9.10
N LEU A 232 -35.20 -31.01 -8.63
CA LEU A 232 -34.78 -29.62 -8.41
C LEU A 232 -34.26 -29.44 -6.98
N PRO A 233 -33.02 -28.94 -6.81
CA PRO A 233 -32.44 -28.69 -5.50
C PRO A 233 -33.16 -27.54 -4.77
N PRO A 234 -32.95 -27.39 -3.46
CA PRO A 234 -33.31 -26.15 -2.78
C PRO A 234 -32.57 -24.97 -3.41
N ARG A 235 -33.23 -23.83 -3.51
CA ARG A 235 -32.70 -22.65 -4.20
C ARG A 235 -32.89 -21.40 -3.36
N ILE A 236 -31.90 -20.52 -3.40
CA ILE A 236 -32.07 -19.13 -3.01
C ILE A 236 -31.96 -18.32 -4.29
N TYR A 237 -32.85 -17.36 -4.52
CA TYR A 237 -32.64 -16.41 -5.60
C TYR A 237 -32.70 -14.99 -5.08
N VAL A 238 -31.87 -14.15 -5.67
CA VAL A 238 -31.78 -12.73 -5.35
C VAL A 238 -32.10 -11.93 -6.58
N ASP A 239 -33.09 -11.05 -6.47
CA ASP A 239 -33.53 -10.15 -7.52
C ASP A 239 -32.92 -8.78 -7.30
N LEU A 240 -32.09 -8.34 -8.24
CA LEU A 240 -31.42 -7.04 -8.23
C LEU A 240 -32.30 -6.07 -9.03
N LEU A 241 -33.01 -5.18 -8.33
CA LEU A 241 -33.99 -4.26 -8.91
C LEU A 241 -33.31 -3.06 -9.57
N GLY A 242 -33.82 -2.64 -10.73
CA GLY A 242 -33.24 -1.55 -11.50
C GLY A 242 -31.86 -1.89 -12.05
N THR A 243 -31.61 -3.17 -12.38
CA THR A 243 -30.28 -3.66 -12.77
C THR A 243 -30.28 -4.29 -14.17
N ARG A 244 -29.20 -4.06 -14.92
CA ARG A 244 -28.89 -4.72 -16.19
C ARG A 244 -27.68 -5.62 -16.06
N LEU A 245 -27.72 -6.76 -16.75
CA LEU A 245 -26.60 -7.70 -16.81
C LEU A 245 -25.54 -7.19 -17.80
N ALA A 246 -24.32 -6.93 -17.31
CA ALA A 246 -23.18 -6.50 -18.14
C ALA A 246 -22.06 -7.56 -18.23
N MET A 247 -22.04 -8.54 -17.33
CA MET A 247 -21.21 -9.73 -17.42
C MET A 247 -21.85 -10.84 -18.27
N ASP A 248 -21.07 -11.84 -18.69
CA ASP A 248 -21.60 -13.07 -19.27
C ASP A 248 -22.28 -13.93 -18.19
N GLY A 249 -23.60 -14.11 -18.30
CA GLY A 249 -24.41 -15.01 -17.47
C GLY A 249 -24.93 -16.22 -18.22
N SER A 250 -24.46 -16.49 -19.44
CA SER A 250 -24.99 -17.54 -20.30
C SER A 250 -24.76 -18.95 -19.74
N GLN A 251 -23.69 -19.14 -18.97
CA GLN A 251 -23.34 -20.41 -18.35
C GLN A 251 -23.39 -20.31 -16.81
N PRO A 252 -23.85 -21.38 -16.12
CA PRO A 252 -23.75 -21.46 -14.66
C PRO A 252 -22.30 -21.42 -14.19
N ILE A 253 -22.05 -20.69 -13.10
CA ILE A 253 -20.78 -20.70 -12.38
C ILE A 253 -20.81 -21.90 -11.44
N VAL A 254 -20.02 -22.92 -11.77
CA VAL A 254 -19.94 -24.16 -11.02
C VAL A 254 -19.09 -23.97 -9.78
N VAL A 255 -19.66 -24.21 -8.59
CA VAL A 255 -18.96 -24.11 -7.30
C VAL A 255 -18.66 -25.49 -6.74
N GLN A 256 -19.62 -26.42 -6.85
CA GLN A 256 -19.52 -27.84 -6.42
C GLN A 256 -18.98 -28.03 -5.00
N ASP A 257 -19.34 -27.14 -4.09
CA ASP A 257 -19.02 -27.30 -2.67
C ASP A 257 -20.18 -28.01 -1.92
N ARG A 258 -19.99 -28.19 -0.62
CA ARG A 258 -20.96 -28.88 0.24
C ARG A 258 -22.28 -28.12 0.44
N LEU A 259 -22.28 -26.81 0.24
CA LEU A 259 -23.38 -25.87 0.50
C LEU A 259 -24.07 -25.40 -0.78
N LEU A 260 -23.31 -25.19 -1.85
CA LEU A 260 -23.70 -24.55 -3.09
C LEU A 260 -23.14 -25.33 -4.28
N LYS A 261 -24.04 -25.77 -5.17
CA LYS A 261 -23.70 -26.50 -6.39
C LYS A 261 -23.23 -25.54 -7.48
N GLN A 262 -24.01 -24.52 -7.76
CA GLN A 262 -23.76 -23.55 -8.82
C GLN A 262 -24.51 -22.23 -8.59
N VAL A 263 -24.05 -21.19 -9.28
CA VAL A 263 -24.73 -19.89 -9.38
C VAL A 263 -25.16 -19.67 -10.82
N ARG A 264 -26.42 -19.31 -11.02
CA ARG A 264 -26.96 -18.91 -12.33
C ARG A 264 -27.30 -17.43 -12.29
N VAL A 265 -26.94 -16.70 -13.34
CA VAL A 265 -27.20 -15.27 -13.43
C VAL A 265 -27.96 -15.02 -14.71
N GLY A 266 -29.08 -14.32 -14.65
CA GLY A 266 -29.88 -14.04 -15.83
C GLY A 266 -30.61 -12.71 -15.74
N GLN A 267 -30.82 -12.07 -16.89
CA GLN A 267 -31.72 -10.94 -16.99
C GLN A 267 -33.17 -11.48 -16.93
N PHE A 268 -33.80 -11.40 -15.75
CA PHE A 268 -35.15 -11.92 -15.52
C PHE A 268 -36.23 -11.08 -16.19
N SER A 269 -36.07 -9.76 -16.15
CA SER A 269 -36.93 -8.80 -16.86
C SER A 269 -36.11 -7.64 -17.41
N ALA A 270 -36.76 -6.66 -18.05
CA ALA A 270 -36.08 -5.46 -18.51
C ALA A 270 -35.40 -4.66 -17.37
N ASP A 271 -35.78 -4.89 -16.12
CA ASP A 271 -35.34 -4.11 -14.95
C ASP A 271 -34.78 -4.96 -13.80
N VAL A 272 -34.80 -6.28 -13.94
CA VAL A 272 -34.40 -7.19 -12.86
C VAL A 272 -33.38 -8.17 -13.39
N VAL A 273 -32.21 -8.21 -12.73
CA VAL A 273 -31.28 -9.34 -12.83
C VAL A 273 -31.60 -10.30 -11.70
N ARG A 274 -31.77 -11.58 -12.02
CA ARG A 274 -31.98 -12.65 -11.04
C ARG A 274 -30.73 -13.50 -10.94
N VAL A 275 -30.24 -13.65 -9.72
CA VAL A 275 -29.13 -14.54 -9.37
C VAL A 275 -29.70 -15.71 -8.59
N VAL A 276 -29.54 -16.93 -9.10
CA VAL A 276 -30.08 -18.15 -8.50
C VAL A 276 -28.93 -19.01 -7.98
N LEU A 277 -28.97 -19.30 -6.70
CA LEU A 277 -28.06 -20.14 -5.94
C LEU A 277 -28.68 -21.53 -5.83
N ASP A 278 -28.15 -22.50 -6.58
CA ASP A 278 -28.59 -23.88 -6.48
C ASP A 278 -27.87 -24.54 -5.31
N MET A 279 -28.59 -24.73 -4.20
CA MET A 279 -28.03 -25.16 -2.93
C MET A 279 -27.91 -26.69 -2.86
N SER A 280 -26.93 -27.17 -2.11
CA SER A 280 -26.80 -28.58 -1.75
C SER A 280 -27.74 -28.96 -0.60
N SER A 281 -28.01 -28.02 0.34
CA SER A 281 -29.01 -28.14 1.39
C SER A 281 -29.52 -26.74 1.80
N LEU A 282 -30.69 -26.66 2.44
CA LEU A 282 -31.22 -25.38 2.94
C LEU A 282 -30.43 -24.95 4.19
N THR A 283 -29.65 -23.87 4.05
CA THR A 283 -28.86 -23.28 5.13
C THR A 283 -29.20 -21.80 5.31
N SER A 284 -28.75 -21.21 6.42
CA SER A 284 -28.89 -19.77 6.64
C SER A 284 -27.98 -19.00 5.68
N SER A 285 -28.53 -17.95 5.07
CA SER A 285 -27.77 -16.99 4.28
C SER A 285 -28.02 -15.57 4.77
N ASN A 286 -27.04 -14.70 4.54
CA ASN A 286 -27.13 -13.27 4.83
C ASN A 286 -26.68 -12.48 3.58
N ALA A 287 -27.48 -11.50 3.15
CA ALA A 287 -27.19 -10.68 1.99
C ALA A 287 -27.13 -9.20 2.38
N PHE A 288 -26.10 -8.48 1.95
CA PHE A 288 -25.89 -7.07 2.29
C PHE A 288 -25.10 -6.31 1.22
N LEU A 289 -25.34 -4.99 1.13
CA LEU A 289 -24.65 -4.09 0.21
C LEU A 289 -23.46 -3.40 0.89
N LEU A 290 -22.36 -3.25 0.17
CA LEU A 290 -21.19 -2.47 0.54
C LEU A 290 -21.01 -1.32 -0.46
N PRO A 291 -20.84 -0.06 -0.03
CA PRO A 291 -20.47 1.04 -0.92
C PRO A 291 -18.97 1.02 -1.27
N ASP A 292 -18.60 1.84 -2.27
CA ASP A 292 -17.23 2.22 -2.62
C ASP A 292 -16.20 1.07 -2.72
N PRO A 293 -16.24 0.26 -3.80
CA PRO A 293 -17.27 0.22 -4.85
C PRO A 293 -18.53 -0.54 -4.40
N TYR A 294 -19.66 -0.26 -5.05
CA TYR A 294 -20.93 -0.93 -4.78
C TYR A 294 -20.82 -2.45 -5.02
N ARG A 295 -21.04 -3.23 -3.98
CA ARG A 295 -21.01 -4.69 -4.01
C ARG A 295 -22.20 -5.27 -3.27
N LEU A 296 -22.87 -6.26 -3.85
CA LEU A 296 -23.83 -7.10 -3.13
C LEU A 296 -23.12 -8.39 -2.71
N VAL A 297 -23.06 -8.63 -1.41
CA VAL A 297 -22.40 -9.79 -0.80
C VAL A 297 -23.46 -10.73 -0.25
N ILE A 298 -23.32 -12.03 -0.53
CA ILE A 298 -24.15 -13.09 0.02
C ILE A 298 -23.24 -14.09 0.74
N ASP A 299 -23.45 -14.23 2.05
CA ASP A 299 -22.80 -15.23 2.88
C ASP A 299 -23.73 -16.42 3.09
N ILE A 300 -23.21 -17.63 2.88
CA ILE A 300 -23.88 -18.90 3.15
C ILE A 300 -23.04 -19.63 4.20
N GLN A 301 -23.68 -20.00 5.32
CA GLN A 301 -23.03 -20.75 6.39
C GLN A 301 -23.62 -22.16 6.49
N GLY A 302 -22.77 -23.17 6.48
CA GLY A 302 -23.14 -24.56 6.72
C GLY A 302 -23.33 -24.87 8.21
N GLN A 303 -24.21 -25.81 8.53
CA GLN A 303 -24.23 -26.37 9.88
C GLN A 303 -23.04 -27.33 10.05
N LYS A 304 -22.31 -27.22 11.17
CA LYS A 304 -21.27 -28.18 11.53
C LYS A 304 -21.92 -29.53 11.79
N ASP A 305 -21.58 -30.53 11.00
CA ASP A 305 -22.03 -31.90 11.26
C ASP A 305 -21.55 -32.35 12.64
N LYS A 306 -22.50 -32.80 13.47
CA LYS A 306 -22.17 -33.50 14.72
C LYS A 306 -21.27 -34.72 14.46
N GLU A 307 -21.39 -35.35 13.30
CA GLU A 307 -20.59 -36.50 12.89
C GLU A 307 -19.13 -36.12 12.55
N GLU A 308 -18.88 -34.95 11.97
CA GLU A 308 -17.51 -34.48 11.68
C GLU A 308 -16.79 -34.05 12.96
N LEU A 309 -17.51 -33.41 13.88
CA LEU A 309 -17.03 -33.14 15.25
C LEU A 309 -16.69 -34.46 15.98
N ALA A 310 -17.53 -35.48 15.87
CA ALA A 310 -17.31 -36.79 16.48
C ALA A 310 -16.20 -37.63 15.79
N ALA A 311 -16.04 -37.50 14.47
CA ALA A 311 -14.98 -38.17 13.71
C ALA A 311 -13.59 -37.57 13.98
N LEU A 312 -13.52 -36.24 14.19
CA LEU A 312 -12.31 -35.54 14.63
C LEU A 312 -11.93 -35.87 16.09
N GLU A 313 -12.87 -36.35 16.89
CA GLU A 313 -12.64 -36.88 18.24
C GLU A 313 -12.21 -38.34 18.21
N LYS A 314 -12.80 -39.18 17.35
CA LYS A 314 -12.47 -40.61 17.24
C LYS A 314 -11.09 -40.91 16.61
N LYS A 315 -10.53 -40.01 15.79
CA LYS A 315 -9.15 -40.15 15.26
C LYS A 315 -8.05 -39.89 16.29
N ARG A 316 -8.39 -39.64 17.56
CA ARG A 316 -7.45 -39.29 18.64
C ARG A 316 -7.18 -40.50 19.54
N GLU A 317 -6.24 -41.35 19.18
CA GLU A 317 -5.57 -42.19 20.19
C GLU A 317 -4.53 -41.35 20.95
N PRO A 318 -4.37 -41.57 22.27
CA PRO A 318 -3.39 -40.83 23.07
C PRO A 318 -1.97 -41.33 22.77
N SER A 319 -1.16 -40.49 22.12
CA SER A 319 0.30 -40.71 22.05
C SER A 319 0.92 -40.52 23.44
N PRO A 320 1.82 -41.41 23.90
CA PRO A 320 2.37 -41.32 25.25
C PRO A 320 3.46 -40.24 25.37
N SER A 321 3.34 -39.47 26.44
CA SER A 321 4.39 -38.80 27.22
C SER A 321 5.42 -37.92 26.49
N ARG A 322 5.18 -36.61 26.51
CA ARG A 322 6.25 -35.63 26.79
C ARG A 322 5.71 -34.61 27.78
N LYS A 323 6.35 -34.53 28.95
CA LYS A 323 5.98 -33.63 30.06
C LYS A 323 5.87 -32.18 29.56
N ALA A 324 4.65 -31.68 29.48
CA ALA A 324 4.36 -30.30 29.12
C ALA A 324 3.98 -29.50 30.37
N ILE A 325 4.62 -28.35 30.53
CA ILE A 325 4.13 -27.22 31.31
C ILE A 325 2.73 -26.90 30.75
N LYS A 326 1.71 -26.96 31.60
CA LYS A 326 0.34 -26.55 31.21
C LYS A 326 0.28 -25.04 31.06
N PRO A 327 -0.35 -24.52 30.00
CA PRO A 327 -1.28 -23.41 30.13
C PRO A 327 -2.71 -23.93 29.93
N ALA A 328 -3.63 -23.30 30.66
CA ALA A 328 -5.03 -23.66 30.73
C ALA A 328 -5.80 -23.29 29.43
N SER A 329 -6.73 -24.18 29.09
CA SER A 329 -7.91 -24.06 28.22
C SER A 329 -7.79 -23.69 26.72
N SER A 330 -8.29 -24.65 25.92
CA SER A 330 -8.91 -24.54 24.59
C SER A 330 -8.04 -24.70 23.33
N SER A 331 -8.15 -25.88 22.71
CA SER A 331 -8.53 -26.12 21.31
C SER A 331 -7.94 -25.32 20.13
N LEU A 332 -6.88 -24.53 20.31
CA LEU A 332 -6.31 -23.75 19.20
C LEU A 332 -5.54 -24.66 18.23
N ARG A 333 -6.25 -25.19 17.23
CA ARG A 333 -5.71 -26.13 16.22
C ARG A 333 -5.32 -25.46 14.91
N LYS A 334 -5.97 -24.34 14.57
CA LYS A 334 -5.76 -23.60 13.33
C LYS A 334 -5.72 -22.09 13.61
N ILE A 335 -4.90 -21.36 12.88
CA ILE A 335 -4.84 -19.90 12.88
C ILE A 335 -4.79 -19.42 11.43
N VAL A 336 -5.63 -18.43 11.08
CA VAL A 336 -5.49 -17.66 9.85
C VAL A 336 -4.73 -16.39 10.15
N LEU A 337 -3.57 -16.22 9.52
CA LEU A 337 -2.80 -14.98 9.57
C LEU A 337 -3.17 -14.12 8.38
N ASP A 338 -3.65 -12.91 8.64
CA ASP A 338 -3.94 -11.93 7.60
C ASP A 338 -2.80 -10.89 7.49
N PRO A 339 -1.81 -11.11 6.62
CA PRO A 339 -0.87 -10.04 6.29
C PRO A 339 -1.62 -8.91 5.56
N GLY A 340 -1.76 -7.77 6.24
CA GLY A 340 -2.36 -6.54 5.75
C GLY A 340 -1.92 -6.15 4.33
N HIS A 341 -2.77 -5.42 3.61
CA HIS A 341 -2.44 -4.81 2.31
C HIS A 341 -2.07 -5.84 1.21
N GLY A 342 -1.28 -5.43 0.22
CA GLY A 342 -0.82 -6.27 -0.90
C GLY A 342 -1.19 -5.69 -2.26
N GLY A 343 -0.44 -6.04 -3.31
CA GLY A 343 -0.70 -5.58 -4.67
C GLY A 343 -0.72 -4.06 -4.78
N LYS A 344 -1.90 -3.50 -5.07
CA LYS A 344 -2.12 -2.05 -5.24
C LYS A 344 -2.16 -1.26 -3.94
N ASP A 345 -2.42 -1.91 -2.82
CA ASP A 345 -2.41 -1.29 -1.50
C ASP A 345 -1.03 -1.52 -0.86
N PRO A 346 -0.16 -0.50 -0.71
CA PRO A 346 1.14 -0.64 -0.07
C PRO A 346 1.06 -0.69 1.46
N GLY A 347 -0.08 -0.32 2.05
CA GLY A 347 -0.17 0.09 3.45
C GLY A 347 0.65 1.34 3.75
N ALA A 348 0.98 1.55 5.02
CA ALA A 348 1.87 2.63 5.43
C ALA A 348 3.26 2.45 4.79
N ILE A 349 3.86 3.57 4.39
CA ILE A 349 5.17 3.54 3.74
C ILE A 349 6.19 4.14 4.68
N GLY A 350 7.03 3.24 5.17
CA GLY A 350 8.14 3.56 6.03
C GLY A 350 9.28 4.24 5.27
N VAL A 351 10.21 4.76 6.06
CA VAL A 351 11.35 5.53 5.56
C VAL A 351 12.22 4.67 4.65
N LYS A 352 12.73 5.26 3.56
CA LYS A 352 13.42 4.56 2.45
C LYS A 352 12.52 3.72 1.52
N GLY A 353 11.20 3.86 1.65
CA GLY A 353 10.21 3.32 0.71
C GLY A 353 9.88 1.88 1.07
N ILE A 354 10.02 1.55 2.35
CA ILE A 354 9.70 0.24 2.88
C ILE A 354 8.18 0.19 2.95
N LEU A 355 7.58 -0.76 2.23
CA LEU A 355 6.13 -0.88 2.17
C LEU A 355 5.67 -1.76 3.33
N GLU A 356 4.66 -1.31 4.09
CA GLU A 356 4.07 -2.10 5.18
C GLU A 356 3.66 -3.48 4.67
N LYS A 357 3.06 -3.56 3.48
CA LYS A 357 2.68 -4.83 2.85
C LYS A 357 3.81 -5.86 2.76
N ASP A 358 5.06 -5.41 2.59
CA ASP A 358 6.22 -6.29 2.48
C ASP A 358 6.66 -6.76 3.87
N ILE A 359 6.66 -5.85 4.85
CA ILE A 359 7.00 -6.17 6.25
C ILE A 359 5.98 -7.15 6.82
N VAL A 360 4.68 -6.84 6.72
CA VAL A 360 3.62 -7.66 7.35
C VAL A 360 3.56 -9.04 6.73
N LEU A 361 3.79 -9.19 5.41
CA LEU A 361 3.90 -10.50 4.76
C LEU A 361 5.11 -11.28 5.28
N ALA A 362 6.27 -10.64 5.38
CA ALA A 362 7.49 -11.28 5.88
C ALA A 362 7.34 -11.72 7.34
N VAL A 363 6.70 -10.90 8.18
CA VAL A 363 6.39 -11.21 9.58
C VAL A 363 5.39 -12.38 9.66
N ALA A 364 4.30 -12.34 8.91
CA ALA A 364 3.29 -13.41 8.88
C ALA A 364 3.90 -14.75 8.46
N LYS A 365 4.76 -14.78 7.43
CA LYS A 365 5.47 -16.00 7.01
C LYS A 365 6.40 -16.56 8.09
N LYS A 366 7.15 -15.69 8.78
CA LYS A 366 8.02 -16.10 9.90
C LYS A 366 7.20 -16.65 11.06
N LEU A 367 6.10 -15.99 11.41
CA LEU A 367 5.18 -16.43 12.46
C LEU A 367 4.55 -17.78 12.09
N ALA A 368 4.06 -17.94 10.86
CA ALA A 368 3.51 -19.20 10.37
C ALA A 368 4.51 -20.36 10.49
N LYS A 369 5.78 -20.13 10.14
CA LYS A 369 6.84 -21.15 10.28
C LYS A 369 7.05 -21.55 11.74
N LYS A 370 7.06 -20.58 12.67
CA LYS A 370 7.20 -20.84 14.12
C LYS A 370 6.00 -21.58 14.70
N LEU A 371 4.78 -21.12 14.40
CA LEU A 371 3.55 -21.76 14.87
C LEU A 371 3.42 -23.20 14.38
N LYS A 372 3.76 -23.46 13.11
CA LYS A 372 3.79 -24.83 12.55
C LYS A 372 4.87 -25.69 13.20
N GLY A 373 6.11 -25.20 13.29
CA GLY A 373 7.27 -25.99 13.72
C GLY A 373 7.40 -26.19 15.23
N GLU A 374 7.04 -25.19 16.03
CA GLU A 374 7.23 -25.20 17.49
C GLU A 374 5.96 -25.64 18.23
N MET A 375 4.77 -25.34 17.69
CA MET A 375 3.49 -25.57 18.37
C MET A 375 2.58 -26.58 17.65
N GLY A 376 2.95 -27.05 16.45
CA GLY A 376 2.14 -27.99 15.68
C GLY A 376 0.78 -27.42 15.23
N ILE A 377 0.63 -26.08 15.22
CA ILE A 377 -0.62 -25.42 14.84
C ILE A 377 -0.71 -25.34 13.31
N THR A 378 -1.88 -25.65 12.76
CA THR A 378 -2.14 -25.44 11.33
C THR A 378 -2.26 -23.95 11.05
N VAL A 379 -1.48 -23.42 10.10
CA VAL A 379 -1.52 -21.98 9.77
C VAL A 379 -1.80 -21.77 8.30
N VAL A 380 -2.81 -20.93 8.03
CA VAL A 380 -3.21 -20.44 6.71
C VAL A 380 -2.91 -18.95 6.64
N LEU A 381 -2.52 -18.45 5.46
CA LEU A 381 -2.35 -17.01 5.24
C LEU A 381 -3.41 -16.55 4.22
N THR A 382 -4.02 -15.39 4.44
CA THR A 382 -4.99 -14.80 3.49
C THR A 382 -4.35 -14.46 2.13
N ARG A 383 -3.05 -14.18 2.12
CA ARG A 383 -2.20 -14.11 0.91
C ARG A 383 -0.80 -14.66 1.18
N GLN A 384 -0.21 -15.25 0.14
CA GLN A 384 1.15 -15.84 0.21
C GLN A 384 2.21 -14.99 -0.51
N ASP A 385 1.78 -13.99 -1.28
CA ASP A 385 2.62 -13.11 -2.11
C ASP A 385 2.09 -11.66 -2.08
N ASP A 386 2.60 -10.81 -2.98
CA ASP A 386 2.22 -9.41 -3.12
C ASP A 386 0.87 -9.23 -3.86
N THR A 387 -0.14 -10.00 -3.48
CA THR A 387 -1.51 -9.92 -4.02
C THR A 387 -2.39 -9.06 -3.13
N PHE A 388 -3.21 -8.20 -3.72
CA PHE A 388 -4.24 -7.45 -3.01
C PHE A 388 -5.45 -8.35 -2.73
N ILE A 389 -5.83 -8.50 -1.46
CA ILE A 389 -7.07 -9.17 -1.04
C ILE A 389 -8.03 -8.11 -0.49
N PRO A 390 -9.24 -7.95 -1.06
CA PRO A 390 -10.29 -7.08 -0.51
C PRO A 390 -10.58 -7.39 0.96
N LEU A 391 -10.94 -6.37 1.75
CA LEU A 391 -11.13 -6.52 3.21
C LEU A 391 -12.17 -7.59 3.55
N GLU A 392 -13.25 -7.65 2.79
CA GLU A 392 -14.28 -8.66 2.97
C GLU A 392 -13.77 -10.08 2.64
N ASP A 393 -12.95 -10.24 1.61
CA ASP A 393 -12.41 -11.54 1.22
C ASP A 393 -11.44 -12.09 2.28
N ARG A 394 -10.74 -11.23 3.02
CA ARG A 394 -9.87 -11.64 4.15
C ARG A 394 -10.66 -12.35 5.25
N THR A 395 -11.81 -11.78 5.63
CA THR A 395 -12.71 -12.40 6.63
C THR A 395 -13.37 -13.65 6.07
N ALA A 396 -13.72 -13.66 4.78
CA ALA A 396 -14.28 -14.81 4.10
C ALA A 396 -13.31 -16.02 4.13
N ILE A 397 -12.00 -15.79 3.92
CA ILE A 397 -10.97 -16.83 4.03
C ILE A 397 -10.88 -17.36 5.47
N ALA A 398 -10.96 -16.49 6.47
CA ALA A 398 -10.92 -16.93 7.87
C ALA A 398 -12.11 -17.83 8.22
N ASN A 399 -13.32 -17.43 7.82
CA ASN A 399 -14.55 -18.21 8.01
C ASN A 399 -14.49 -19.54 7.24
N ALA A 400 -14.01 -19.50 5.99
CA ALA A 400 -13.81 -20.67 5.13
C ALA A 400 -12.89 -21.73 5.76
N GLU A 401 -11.92 -21.30 6.57
CA GLU A 401 -10.96 -22.16 7.24
C GLU A 401 -11.43 -22.66 8.62
N ASP A 402 -12.61 -22.26 9.11
CA ASP A 402 -13.07 -22.53 10.48
C ASP A 402 -12.05 -22.08 11.54
N ALA A 403 -11.37 -20.96 11.29
CA ALA A 403 -10.25 -20.48 12.12
C ALA A 403 -10.65 -19.51 13.23
#